data_AF-A0A5C4XGW3-F1
#
_entry.id   AF-A0A5C4XGW3-F1
#
_cell.length_a   1.000
_cell.length_b   1.000
_cell.length_c   1.000
_cell.angle_alpha   90.00
_cell.angle_beta   90.00
_cell.angle_gamma   90.00
#
_symmetry.space_group_name_H-M   'P 1'
#
loop_
_entity.id
_entity.type
_entity.pdbx_description
1 polymer ?
#
loop_
_entity_poly.entity_id
_entity_poly.type
_entity_poly.pdbx_seq_one_letter_code
_entity_poly.pdbx_strand_id
1 'polypeptide(L)' 'MTKCAEVPGRLRMPVALRANHAACDGFHIAQFYQELQRELDTFMAPA' A
#
# COMPACT_ATOMS: atom_id res chain seq x y z
N MET A 1 6.97 -8.29 -10.15
CA MET A 1 6.68 -6.84 -10.34
C MET A 1 5.34 -6.74 -11.04
N THR A 2 4.29 -6.36 -10.32
CA THR A 2 2.95 -6.27 -10.91
C THR A 2 2.76 -4.88 -11.52
N LYS A 3 2.17 -4.79 -12.70
CA LYS A 3 2.06 -3.55 -13.48
C LYS A 3 1.14 -2.54 -12.78
N CYS A 4 1.57 -1.28 -12.67
CA CYS A 4 0.72 -0.18 -12.23
C CYS A 4 -0.37 0.12 -13.27
N ALA A 5 -1.58 0.40 -12.81
CA ALA A 5 -2.72 0.71 -13.66
C ALA A 5 -3.14 2.17 -13.44
N GLU A 6 -3.42 2.86 -14.54
CA GLU A 6 -3.99 4.19 -14.49
C GLU A 6 -5.51 4.08 -14.36
N VAL A 7 -6.04 4.82 -13.40
CA VAL A 7 -7.48 5.01 -13.16
C VAL A 7 -7.70 6.52 -13.29
N PRO A 8 -8.87 7.04 -13.72
CA PRO A 8 -9.00 8.46 -14.06
C PRO A 8 -8.44 9.39 -12.97
N GLY A 9 -7.33 10.07 -13.29
CA GLY A 9 -6.64 11.01 -12.40
C GLY A 9 -5.80 10.39 -11.26
N ARG A 10 -5.59 9.06 -11.24
CA ARG A 10 -4.79 8.37 -10.22
C ARG A 10 -4.01 7.18 -10.79
N LEU A 11 -2.71 7.12 -10.50
CA LEU A 11 -1.93 5.91 -10.71
C LEU A 11 -2.13 4.96 -9.52
N ARG A 12 -2.56 3.73 -9.77
CA ARG A 12 -2.67 2.69 -8.76
C ARG A 12 -1.60 1.62 -8.96
N MET A 13 -0.94 1.23 -7.87
CA MET A 13 0.03 0.16 -7.86
C MET A 13 -0.51 -1.04 -7.07
N PRO A 14 -0.58 -2.25 -7.66
CA PRO A 14 -0.90 -3.46 -6.92
C PRO A 14 0.24 -3.82 -5.95
N VAL A 15 -0.10 -3.97 -4.66
CA VAL A 15 0.84 -4.30 -3.58
C VAL A 15 0.41 -5.59 -2.88
N ALA A 16 1.29 -6.60 -2.90
CA ALA A 16 1.09 -7.84 -2.18
C ALA A 16 1.87 -7.82 -0.86
N LEU A 17 1.22 -8.22 0.23
CA LEU A 17 1.83 -8.35 1.56
C LEU A 17 1.76 -9.82 2.00
N ARG A 18 2.89 -10.34 2.49
CA ARG A 18 2.94 -11.65 3.16
C ARG A 18 3.24 -11.41 4.63
N ALA A 19 2.38 -11.90 5.51
CA ALA A 19 2.54 -11.78 6.96
C ALA A 19 2.39 -13.16 7.63
N ASN A 20 2.97 -13.29 8.82
CA ASN A 20 2.77 -14.46 9.66
C ASN A 20 1.47 -14.29 10.45
N HIS A 21 0.49 -15.18 10.22
CA HIS A 21 -0.83 -15.09 10.85
C HIS A 21 -0.79 -15.29 12.38
N ALA A 22 0.25 -15.90 12.93
CA ALA A 22 0.41 -16.02 14.39
C ALA A 22 0.79 -14.68 15.05
N ALA A 23 1.35 -13.74 14.29
CA ALA A 23 1.80 -12.44 14.78
C ALA A 23 0.94 -11.27 14.27
N CYS A 24 0.23 -11.46 13.16
CA CYS A 24 -0.59 -10.44 12.52
C CYS A 24 -1.94 -11.02 12.13
N ASP A 25 -3.02 -10.43 12.62
CA ASP A 25 -4.38 -10.72 12.16
C ASP A 25 -4.84 -9.71 11.08
N GLY A 26 -6.09 -9.83 10.62
CA GLY A 26 -6.66 -8.94 9.61
C GLY A 26 -6.69 -7.45 10.00
N PHE A 27 -6.75 -7.13 11.30
CA PHE A 27 -6.71 -5.74 11.76
C PHE A 27 -5.32 -5.14 11.53
N HIS A 28 -4.26 -5.86 11.88
CA HIS A 28 -2.88 -5.41 11.67
C HIS A 28 -2.59 -5.18 10.18
N ILE A 29 -3.10 -6.06 9.31
CA ILE A 29 -2.96 -5.92 7.86
C ILE A 29 -3.70 -4.68 7.35
N ALA A 30 -4.93 -4.44 7.81
CA ALA A 30 -5.70 -3.26 7.41
C ALA A 30 -5.01 -1.96 7.86
N GLN A 31 -4.53 -1.93 9.11
CA GLN A 31 -3.80 -0.79 9.66
C GLN A 31 -2.52 -0.51 8.85
N PHE A 32 -1.76 -1.55 8.49
CA PHE A 32 -0.57 -1.41 7.65
C PHE A 32 -0.88 -0.74 6.30
N TYR A 33 -1.93 -1.21 5.60
CA TYR A 33 -2.29 -0.61 4.31
C TYR A 33 -2.76 0.85 4.43
N GLN A 34 -3.43 1.21 5.53
CA GLN A 34 -3.85 2.59 5.79
C GLN A 34 -2.63 3.51 6.01
N GLU A 35 -1.67 3.08 6.81
CA GLU A 35 -0.47 3.88 7.07
C GLU A 35 0.41 3.96 5.83
N LEU A 36 0.58 2.86 5.09
CA LEU A 36 1.29 2.86 3.81
C LEU A 36 0.67 3.86 2.82
N GLN A 37 -0.66 3.91 2.70
CA GLN A 37 -1.31 4.88 1.83
C GLN A 37 -1.06 6.31 2.29
N ARG A 38 -1.14 6.57 3.62
CA ARG A 38 -0.84 7.89 4.17
C ARG A 38 0.59 8.33 3.88
N GLU A 39 1.56 7.44 4.10
CA GLU A 39 2.96 7.72 3.81
C GLU A 39 3.16 8.05 2.33
N LEU A 40 2.58 7.24 1.43
CA LEU A 40 2.64 7.48 -0.02
C LEU A 40 2.00 8.81 -0.44
N ASP A 41 0.88 9.18 0.17
CA ASP A 41 0.20 10.45 -0.11
C ASP A 41 1.04 11.65 0.35
N THR A 42 1.83 11.48 1.40
CA THR A 42 2.76 12.51 1.92
C THR A 42 4.14 12.47 1.28
N PHE A 43 4.47 11.39 0.57
CA PHE A 43 5.76 11.20 -0.06
C PHE A 43 5.85 12.07 -1.32
N MET A 44 6.34 13.30 -1.16
CA MET A 44 6.85 14.08 -2.28
C MET A 44 8.12 13.40 -2.78
N ALA A 45 8.10 12.90 -4.02
CA ALA A 45 9.32 12.46 -4.68
C ALA A 45 10.33 13.63 -4.71
N PRO A 46 11.59 13.44 -4.29
CA PRO A 46 12.60 14.46 -4.50
C PRO A 46 12.74 14.72 -6.01
N ALA A 47 12.78 16.00 -6.37
CA ALA A 47 12.88 16.51 -7.75
C ALA A 47 14.17 16.07 -8.46
#